data_AF-A0A5K0Z0Z0-F1
#
_entry.id   AF-A0A5K0Z0Z0-F1
#
_cell.length_a   1.000
_cell.length_b   1.000
_cell.length_c   1.000
_cell.angle_alpha   90.00
_cell.angle_beta   90.00
_cell.angle_gamma   90.00
#
_symmetry.space_group_name_H-M   'P 1'
#
loop_
_entity.id
_entity.type
_entity.pdbx_description
1 polymer ?
#
loop_
_entity_poly.entity_id
_entity_poly.type
_entity_poly.pdbx_seq_one_letter_code
_entity_poly.pdbx_strand_id
1 'polypeptide(L)' 'LAMDPVLGAIAAGNAVVLKPSEVSPSTSSLLASLVSDYLDNSAIKVVEGAVDETTMLLEQKWDKIFYTGG' A
#
# COMPACT_ATOMS: atom_id res chain seq x y z
N LEU A 1 1.67 -5.39 10.50
CA LEU A 1 0.80 -4.21 10.34
C LEU A 1 0.44 -3.92 8.88
N ALA A 2 1.38 -3.98 7.91
CA ALA A 2 1.05 -3.62 6.52
C ALA A 2 0.01 -4.54 5.84
N MET A 3 0.12 -5.86 5.98
CA MET A 3 -0.71 -6.81 5.21
C MET A 3 -2.10 -7.08 5.80
N ASP A 4 -2.25 -7.11 7.12
CA ASP A 4 -3.55 -7.36 7.77
C ASP A 4 -4.69 -6.45 7.26
N PRO A 5 -4.52 -5.11 7.16
CA PRO A 5 -5.55 -4.24 6.60
C PRO A 5 -5.76 -4.44 5.08
N VAL A 6 -4.71 -4.81 4.33
CA VAL A 6 -4.81 -5.11 2.89
C VAL A 6 -5.67 -6.35 2.67
N LEU A 7 -5.49 -7.41 3.47
CA LEU A 7 -6.31 -8.62 3.40
C LEU A 7 -7.79 -8.30 3.62
N GLY A 8 -8.11 -7.47 4.60
CA GLY A 8 -9.48 -7.02 4.85
C GLY A 8 -10.07 -6.21 3.69
N ALA A 9 -9.29 -5.29 3.12
CA ALA A 9 -9.73 -4.47 1.99
C ALA A 9 -10.01 -5.32 0.74
N ILE A 10 -9.14 -6.28 0.43
CA ILE A 10 -9.32 -7.23 -0.68
C ILE A 10 -10.55 -8.11 -0.44
N ALA A 11 -10.70 -8.68 0.76
CA ALA A 11 -11.85 -9.53 1.09
C ALA A 11 -13.19 -8.76 0.99
N ALA A 12 -13.17 -7.45 1.23
CA ALA A 12 -14.32 -6.57 1.05
C ALA A 12 -14.53 -6.10 -0.40
N GLY A 13 -13.73 -6.57 -1.36
CA GLY A 13 -13.89 -6.28 -2.79
C GLY A 13 -13.33 -4.92 -3.24
N ASN A 14 -12.37 -4.35 -2.50
CA ASN A 14 -11.78 -3.04 -2.84
C ASN A 14 -10.49 -3.18 -3.64
N ALA A 15 -10.23 -2.20 -4.51
CA ALA A 15 -8.89 -1.90 -4.99
C ALA A 15 -8.05 -1.27 -3.87
N VAL A 16 -6.73 -1.48 -3.89
CA VAL A 16 -5.83 -1.08 -2.81
C VAL A 16 -4.55 -0.49 -3.36
N VAL A 17 -4.14 0.65 -2.79
CA VAL A 17 -2.76 1.13 -2.87
C VAL A 17 -2.13 0.98 -1.49
N LEU A 18 -1.08 0.17 -1.41
CA LEU A 18 -0.26 -0.02 -0.22
C LEU A 18 0.96 0.88 -0.30
N LYS A 19 1.18 1.71 0.73
CA LYS A 19 2.42 2.47 0.91
C LYS A 19 3.18 1.93 2.13
N PRO A 20 4.18 1.05 1.95
CA PRO A 20 5.01 0.53 3.04
C PRO A 20 5.90 1.64 3.61
N SER A 21 6.37 1.46 4.84
CA SER A 21 7.25 2.45 5.47
C SER A 21 8.68 2.40 4.92
N GLU A 22 9.22 3.58 4.61
CA GLU A 22 10.58 3.84 4.19
C GLU A 22 11.64 3.45 5.23
N VAL A 23 11.29 3.40 6.52
CA VAL A 23 12.23 2.98 7.58
C VAL A 23 12.48 1.46 7.58
N SER A 24 11.73 0.69 6.78
CA SER A 24 11.88 -0.75 6.61
C SER A 24 12.09 -1.14 5.13
N PRO A 25 13.17 -0.66 4.49
CA PRO A 25 13.33 -0.68 3.03
C PRO A 25 13.37 -2.10 2.45
N SER A 26 14.01 -3.06 3.13
CA SER A 26 14.03 -4.45 2.67
C SER A 26 12.65 -5.10 2.64
N THR A 27 11.78 -4.75 3.60
CA THR A 27 10.40 -5.23 3.62
C THR A 27 9.56 -4.52 2.57
N SER A 28 9.74 -3.21 2.41
CA SER A 28 9.05 -2.43 1.36
C SER A 28 9.32 -3.00 -0.03
N SER A 29 10.59 -3.22 -0.37
CA SER A 29 10.99 -3.74 -1.68
C SER A 29 10.51 -5.16 -1.90
N LEU A 30 10.54 -6.01 -0.87
CA LEU A 30 9.99 -7.36 -0.95
C LEU A 30 8.47 -7.36 -1.17
N LEU A 31 7.74 -6.46 -0.52
CA LEU A 31 6.29 -6.33 -0.75
C LEU A 31 6.00 -5.81 -2.15
N ALA A 32 6.77 -4.85 -2.66
CA ALA A 32 6.61 -4.34 -4.01
C ALA A 32 6.77 -5.44 -5.07
N SER A 33 7.77 -6.32 -4.93
CA SER A 33 7.93 -7.45 -5.85
C SER A 33 6.84 -8.50 -5.70
N LEU A 34 6.58 -8.98 -4.48
CA LEU A 34 5.60 -10.06 -4.26
C LEU A 34 4.17 -9.64 -4.61
N VAL A 35 3.75 -8.42 -4.29
CA VAL A 35 2.42 -7.95 -4.69
C VAL A 35 2.30 -7.92 -6.20
N SER A 36 3.35 -7.47 -6.90
CA SER A 36 3.34 -7.44 -8.37
C SER A 36 3.32 -8.82 -9.01
N ASP A 37 3.99 -9.80 -8.39
CA ASP A 37 4.13 -11.15 -8.94
C ASP A 37 2.88 -12.02 -8.72
N TYR A 38 2.14 -11.77 -7.63
CA TYR A 38 1.07 -12.67 -7.18
C TYR A 38 -0.34 -12.06 -7.18
N LEU A 39 -0.48 -10.74 -7.24
CA LEU A 39 -1.79 -10.06 -7.19
C LEU A 39 -2.12 -9.32 -8.50
N ASP A 40 -3.39 -8.93 -8.64
CA ASP A 40 -3.86 -8.16 -9.78
C ASP A 40 -3.28 -6.74 -9.77
N ASN A 41 -2.27 -6.51 -10.60
CA ASN A 41 -1.58 -5.24 -10.76
C ASN A 41 -2.46 -4.06 -11.20
N SER A 42 -3.68 -4.32 -11.70
CA SER A 42 -4.63 -3.27 -12.03
C SER A 42 -5.42 -2.78 -10.81
N ALA A 43 -5.62 -3.66 -9.82
CA ALA A 43 -6.43 -3.39 -8.64
C ALA A 43 -5.59 -3.17 -7.37
N ILE A 44 -4.44 -3.82 -7.25
CA ILE A 44 -3.57 -3.80 -6.07
C ILE A 44 -2.19 -3.31 -6.47
N LYS A 45 -1.75 -2.18 -5.88
CA LYS A 45 -0.42 -1.60 -6.15
C LYS A 45 0.34 -1.29 -4.87
N VAL A 46 1.67 -1.36 -4.97
CA VAL A 46 2.58 -0.87 -3.94
C VAL A 46 3.23 0.42 -4.44
N VAL A 47 3.22 1.46 -3.62
CA VAL A 47 3.93 2.72 -3.87
C VAL A 47 4.96 2.89 -2.77
N GLU A 48 6.24 2.76 -3.14
CA GLU A 48 7.35 3.03 -2.24
C GLU A 48 7.68 4.53 -2.23
N GLY A 49 8.23 5.01 -1.12
CA GLY A 49 8.60 6.42 -0.97
C GLY A 49 8.55 6.88 0.48
N ALA A 50 8.80 8.17 0.71
CA ALA A 50 8.78 8.81 2.02
C ALA A 50 7.66 9.87 2.07
N VAL A 51 7.95 11.06 2.59
CA VAL A 51 6.97 12.14 2.80
C VAL A 51 6.36 12.63 1.48
N ASP A 52 7.16 12.80 0.43
CA ASP A 52 6.70 13.38 -0.83
C ASP A 52 5.66 12.49 -1.53
N GLU A 53 5.95 11.20 -1.66
CA GLU A 53 5.02 10.23 -2.26
C GLU A 53 3.78 10.04 -1.39
N THR A 54 3.92 10.09 -0.05
CA THR A 54 2.77 10.05 0.85
C THR A 54 1.88 11.27 0.64
N THR A 55 2.47 12.45 0.50
CA THR A 55 1.74 13.71 0.27
C THR A 55 0.97 13.63 -1.05
N MET A 56 1.62 13.20 -2.13
CA MET A 56 0.96 13.00 -3.43
C MET A 56 -0.19 11.99 -3.38
N LEU A 57 -0.03 10.90 -2.62
CA LEU A 57 -1.10 9.92 -2.41
C LEU A 57 -2.27 10.53 -1.65
N LEU A 58 -2.02 11.31 -0.60
CA LEU A 58 -3.07 11.93 0.21
C LEU A 58 -3.85 13.04 -0.53
N GLU A 59 -3.28 13.60 -1.60
CA GLU A 59 -3.97 14.54 -2.48
C GLU A 59 -4.99 13.87 -3.43
N GLN A 60 -4.88 12.55 -3.63
CA GLN A 60 -5.84 11.81 -4.46
C GLN A 60 -7.16 11.59 -3.72
N LYS A 61 -8.24 11.36 -4.48
CA LYS A 61 -9.53 10.99 -3.91
C LYS A 61 -9.55 9.50 -3.56
N TRP A 62 -9.73 9.20 -2.28
CA TRP A 62 -9.89 7.84 -1.76
C TRP A 62 -11.26 7.66 -1.10
N ASP A 63 -11.86 6.48 -1.26
CA ASP A 63 -13.07 6.11 -0.53
C ASP A 63 -12.78 5.81 0.95
N LYS A 64 -11.57 5.31 1.23
CA LYS A 64 -11.09 5.04 2.60
C LYS A 64 -9.57 5.12 2.67
N ILE A 65 -9.07 5.79 3.71
CA ILE A 65 -7.65 5.78 4.10
C ILE A 65 -7.52 5.01 5.42
N PHE A 66 -6.56 4.10 5.49
CA PHE A 66 -6.19 3.37 6.71
C PHE A 66 -4.71 3.63 7.00
N TYR A 67 -4.41 4.16 8.18
CA TYR A 67 -3.07 4.57 8.57
C TYR A 67 -2.69 3.99 9.94
N THR A 68 -1.44 3.58 10.07
CA THR A 68 -0.83 3.14 11.33
C THR A 68 0.53 3.82 11.47
N GLY A 69 0.73 4.58 12.55
CA GLY A 69 1.97 5.30 12.83
C GLY A 69 1.78 6.34 13.93
N GLY A 70 2.78 7.20 14.10
CA GLY A 70 2.85 8.30 15.07
C GLY A 70 4.06 9.18 14.82
#